data_AF-A0AAP6BR25-F1
#
_entry.id   AF-A0AAP6BR25-F1
#
_cell.length_a   1.000
_cell.length_b   1.000
_cell.length_c   1.000
_cell.angle_alpha   90.00
_cell.angle_beta   90.00
_cell.angle_gamma   90.00
#
_symmetry.space_group_name_H-M   'P 1'
#
loop_
_entity.id
_entity.type
_entity.pdbx_description
1 polymer ?
#
loop_
_entity_poly.entity_id
_entity_poly.type
_entity_poly.pdbx_seq_one_letter_code
_entity_poly.pdbx_strand_id
1 'polypeptide(L)'
;MSLSKKEKQKKPFYKRFWFIILMVFIVLGAIGTLNKSGTKIPEKQVGKKTFRMTDEFGREFALYFKEHAEVLDSGNKIDFVPGGDANFVSARVGEAWKDESISRKIYLSNELLKEKNRLFKEWLASKDGSLNSDDYNLELVVKVSDDAHTTIAQEYKSKMKIVNK
;
A
#
# COMPACT_ATOMS: atom_id res chain seq x y z
N MET A 1 -73.42 19.31 -53.98
CA MET A 1 -72.55 18.86 -52.87
C MET A 1 -71.11 18.92 -53.38
N SER A 2 -70.27 19.75 -52.76
CA SER A 2 -68.92 20.09 -53.24
C SER A 2 -67.87 19.02 -52.91
N LEU A 3 -66.73 19.07 -53.62
CA LEU A 3 -65.33 18.88 -53.16
C LEU A 3 -64.48 18.37 -54.36
N SER A 4 -63.73 19.23 -55.05
CA SER A 4 -62.42 19.82 -54.71
C SER A 4 -61.21 19.00 -55.22
N LYS A 5 -60.30 19.73 -55.87
CA LYS A 5 -59.02 19.40 -56.53
C LYS A 5 -58.18 18.29 -55.87
N LYS A 6 -57.41 17.57 -56.70
CA LYS A 6 -56.07 17.07 -56.31
C LYS A 6 -55.00 17.53 -57.30
N GLU A 7 -54.38 18.65 -56.96
CA GLU A 7 -53.11 19.10 -57.52
C GLU A 7 -51.99 18.12 -57.14
N LYS A 8 -51.08 17.87 -58.09
CA LYS A 8 -49.88 17.06 -57.91
C LYS A 8 -48.91 17.77 -56.97
N GLN A 9 -48.99 17.53 -55.66
CA GLN A 9 -47.95 17.97 -54.74
C GLN A 9 -46.75 17.01 -54.80
N LYS A 10 -45.68 17.43 -55.49
CA LYS A 10 -44.34 16.83 -55.33
C LYS A 10 -43.96 16.94 -53.86
N LYS A 11 -43.68 15.80 -53.23
CA LYS A 11 -43.24 15.77 -51.83
C LYS A 11 -41.96 16.61 -51.68
N PRO A 12 -41.86 17.40 -50.59
CA PRO A 12 -40.71 18.25 -50.37
C PRO A 12 -39.44 17.43 -50.11
N PHE A 13 -38.48 17.47 -51.04
CA PHE A 13 -37.16 16.82 -50.91
C PHE A 13 -36.36 17.30 -49.68
N TYR A 14 -36.73 18.45 -49.11
CA TYR A 14 -36.11 19.04 -47.92
C TYR A 14 -36.37 18.27 -46.62
N LYS A 15 -37.39 17.39 -46.56
CA LYS A 15 -37.64 16.57 -45.35
C LYS A 15 -36.61 15.46 -45.13
N ARG A 16 -35.86 15.06 -46.17
CA ARG A 16 -34.81 14.01 -46.07
C ARG A 16 -33.40 14.59 -45.94
N PHE A 17 -33.20 15.84 -46.36
CA PHE A 17 -31.87 16.48 -46.33
C PHE A 17 -31.46 16.92 -44.92
N TRP A 18 -32.43 17.24 -44.05
CA TRP A 18 -32.14 17.63 -42.67
C TRP A 18 -31.50 16.50 -41.85
N PHE A 19 -31.82 15.24 -42.16
CA PHE A 19 -31.21 14.08 -41.51
C PHE A 19 -29.73 13.90 -41.90
N ILE A 20 -29.37 14.27 -43.13
CA ILE A 20 -27.99 14.21 -43.62
C ILE A 20 -27.15 15.27 -42.93
N ILE A 21 -27.68 16.49 -42.78
CA ILE A 21 -27.02 17.58 -42.05
C ILE A 21 -26.83 17.19 -40.57
N LEU A 22 -27.85 16.59 -39.94
CA LEU A 22 -27.74 16.11 -38.56
C LEU A 22 -26.66 15.04 -38.39
N MET A 23 -26.56 14.08 -39.31
CA MET A 23 -25.51 13.06 -39.31
C MET A 23 -24.10 13.65 -39.43
N VAL A 24 -23.89 14.66 -40.29
CA VAL A 24 -22.60 15.33 -40.44
C VAL A 24 -22.18 16.05 -39.14
N PHE A 25 -23.11 16.68 -38.43
CA PHE A 25 -22.83 17.29 -37.12
C PHE A 25 -22.50 16.25 -36.03
N ILE A 26 -23.14 15.07 -36.04
CA ILE A 26 -22.83 13.99 -35.08
C ILE A 26 -21.42 13.43 -35.32
N VAL A 27 -21.02 13.22 -36.58
CA VAL A 27 -19.67 12.72 -36.91
C VAL A 27 -18.58 13.75 -36.61
N LEU A 28 -18.80 15.04 -36.92
CA LEU A 28 -17.85 16.10 -36.59
C LEU A 28 -17.78 16.39 -35.08
N GLY A 29 -18.90 16.29 -34.35
CA GLY A 29 -18.94 16.41 -32.89
C GLY A 29 -18.26 15.25 -32.15
N ALA A 30 -18.27 14.04 -32.73
CA ALA A 30 -17.57 12.88 -32.18
C ALA A 30 -16.05 12.93 -32.41
N ILE A 31 -15.59 13.53 -33.52
CA ILE A 31 -14.15 13.65 -33.81
C ILE A 31 -13.49 14.76 -32.97
N GLY A 32 -14.22 15.85 -32.67
CA GLY A 32 -13.74 16.94 -31.82
C GLY A 32 -13.58 16.58 -30.33
N THR A 33 -14.20 15.49 -29.88
CA THR A 33 -14.08 14.99 -28.50
C THR A 33 -13.09 13.82 -28.35
N LEU A 34 -12.71 13.14 -29.44
CA LEU A 34 -11.75 12.03 -29.38
C LEU A 34 -10.26 12.43 -29.43
N ASN A 35 -9.92 13.68 -29.74
CA ASN A 35 -8.52 14.13 -29.78
C ASN A 35 -8.07 14.89 -28.52
N LYS A 36 -8.68 14.57 -27.36
CA LYS A 36 -8.16 14.89 -26.02
C LYS A 36 -8.10 13.66 -25.12
N SER A 37 -7.54 12.56 -25.61
CA SER A 37 -6.87 11.61 -24.73
C SER A 37 -5.89 10.83 -25.58
N GLY A 38 -4.59 11.10 -25.38
CA GLY A 38 -3.54 10.24 -25.91
C GLY A 38 -3.88 8.80 -25.55
N THR A 39 -4.05 7.97 -26.58
CA THR A 39 -4.17 6.52 -26.45
C THR A 39 -2.88 6.01 -25.83
N LYS A 40 -2.83 6.03 -24.51
CA LYS A 40 -1.98 5.12 -23.76
C LYS A 40 -2.50 3.75 -24.14
N ILE A 41 -1.65 3.00 -24.85
CA ILE A 41 -1.68 1.54 -24.85
C ILE A 41 -2.11 1.13 -23.44
N PRO A 42 -3.10 0.24 -23.25
CA PRO A 42 -3.32 -0.33 -21.93
C PRO A 42 -2.08 -1.16 -21.64
N GLU A 43 -1.06 -0.48 -21.11
CA GLU A 43 -0.08 -1.06 -20.23
C GLU A 43 -0.92 -1.92 -19.32
N LYS A 44 -0.73 -3.25 -19.39
CA LYS A 44 -1.32 -4.15 -18.41
C LYS A 44 -1.04 -3.45 -17.09
N GLN A 45 -2.09 -2.92 -16.45
CA GLN A 45 -2.02 -2.67 -15.02
C GLN A 45 -1.88 -4.08 -14.48
N VAL A 46 -0.62 -4.53 -14.40
CA VAL A 46 -0.17 -5.55 -13.49
C VAL A 46 -0.61 -4.94 -12.17
N GLY A 47 -1.84 -5.27 -11.76
CA GLY A 47 -2.39 -4.75 -10.53
C GLY A 47 -1.34 -5.06 -9.49
N LYS A 48 -0.72 -4.01 -8.91
CA LYS A 48 0.18 -4.20 -7.77
C LYS A 48 -0.64 -5.01 -6.80
N LYS A 49 -0.34 -6.31 -6.66
CA LYS A 49 -0.89 -7.12 -5.58
C LYS A 49 -0.51 -6.34 -4.34
N THR A 50 -1.48 -5.76 -3.66
CA THR A 50 -1.24 -5.13 -2.37
C THR A 50 -1.25 -6.26 -1.35
N PHE A 51 -0.07 -6.67 -0.90
CA PHE A 51 0.05 -7.53 0.26
C PHE A 51 -0.65 -6.88 1.43
N ARG A 52 -1.59 -7.60 2.03
CA ARG A 52 -2.34 -7.18 3.20
C ARG A 52 -1.85 -7.97 4.39
N MET A 53 -1.39 -7.28 5.42
CA MET A 53 -1.02 -7.91 6.67
C MET A 53 -2.26 -8.48 7.37
N THR A 54 -2.13 -9.66 7.95
CA THR A 54 -3.14 -10.32 8.79
C THR A 54 -2.54 -10.61 10.16
N ASP A 55 -3.37 -10.89 11.17
CA ASP A 55 -2.86 -11.27 12.50
C ASP A 55 -2.02 -12.55 12.46
N GLU A 56 -2.36 -13.49 11.58
CA GLU A 56 -1.59 -14.72 11.38
C GLU A 56 -0.19 -14.41 10.82
N PHE A 57 -0.11 -13.57 9.79
CA PHE A 57 1.16 -13.13 9.22
C PHE A 57 1.99 -12.29 10.20
N GLY A 58 1.35 -11.43 11.00
CA GLY A 58 2.02 -10.69 12.06
C GLY A 58 2.67 -11.61 13.09
N ARG A 59 1.93 -12.64 13.55
CA ARG A 59 2.47 -13.64 14.49
C ARG A 59 3.56 -14.49 13.88
N GLU A 60 3.37 -14.95 12.64
CA GLU A 60 4.37 -15.75 11.94
C GLU A 60 5.67 -14.96 11.74
N PHE A 61 5.56 -13.72 11.27
CA PHE A 61 6.72 -12.86 11.10
C PHE A 61 7.38 -12.52 12.44
N ALA A 62 6.64 -12.36 13.54
CA ALA A 62 7.23 -12.13 14.86
C ALA A 62 8.13 -13.31 15.32
N LEU A 63 7.73 -14.55 15.02
CA LEU A 63 8.56 -15.75 15.27
C LEU A 63 9.79 -15.78 14.36
N TYR A 64 9.60 -15.52 13.07
CA TYR A 64 10.71 -15.40 12.12
C TYR A 64 11.72 -14.32 12.55
N PHE A 65 11.22 -13.16 12.97
CA PHE A 65 12.03 -12.05 13.46
C PHE A 65 12.86 -12.48 14.68
N LYS A 66 12.27 -13.20 15.62
CA LYS A 66 12.98 -13.73 16.80
C LYS A 66 14.11 -14.69 16.44
N GLU A 67 13.87 -15.58 15.49
CA GLU A 67 14.85 -16.59 15.08
C GLU A 67 16.04 -15.96 14.33
N HIS A 68 15.77 -14.98 13.49
CA HIS A 68 16.75 -14.47 12.51
C HIS A 68 17.34 -13.10 12.85
N ALA A 69 16.80 -12.35 13.81
CA ALA A 69 17.36 -11.05 14.19
C ALA A 69 18.75 -11.21 14.82
N GLU A 70 19.70 -10.41 14.33
CA GLU A 70 21.06 -10.33 14.86
C GLU A 70 21.31 -8.95 15.43
N VAL A 71 20.90 -8.76 16.68
CA VAL A 71 21.22 -7.55 17.45
C VAL A 71 22.24 -7.91 18.52
N LEU A 72 23.41 -7.27 18.44
CA LEU A 72 24.50 -7.43 19.38
C LEU A 72 24.47 -6.29 20.39
N ASP A 73 24.67 -6.60 21.66
CA ASP A 73 24.88 -5.61 22.71
C ASP A 73 26.13 -5.97 23.48
N SER A 74 27.11 -5.07 23.45
CA SER A 74 28.42 -5.30 24.07
C SER A 74 29.06 -6.62 23.63
N GLY A 75 28.87 -7.01 22.36
CA GLY A 75 29.40 -8.24 21.76
C GLY A 75 28.54 -9.49 21.95
N ASN A 76 27.47 -9.43 22.74
CA ASN A 76 26.58 -10.57 22.97
C ASN A 76 25.28 -10.42 22.17
N LYS A 77 24.81 -11.49 21.54
CA LYS A 77 23.49 -11.49 20.90
C LYS A 77 22.42 -11.31 21.98
N ILE A 78 21.53 -10.34 21.79
CA ILE A 78 20.45 -10.10 22.74
C ILE A 78 19.34 -11.14 22.54
N ASP A 79 18.72 -11.52 23.65
CA ASP A 79 17.49 -12.30 23.65
C ASP A 79 16.27 -11.38 23.87
N PHE A 80 15.16 -11.67 23.19
CA PHE A 80 13.91 -10.94 23.35
C PHE A 80 12.69 -11.83 23.19
N VAL A 81 11.55 -11.44 23.76
CA VAL A 81 10.27 -12.13 23.52
C VAL A 81 9.53 -11.41 22.39
N PRO A 82 9.20 -12.09 21.28
CA PRO A 82 8.47 -11.47 20.18
C PRO A 82 6.96 -11.41 20.46
N GLY A 83 6.28 -10.49 19.80
CA GLY A 83 4.83 -10.49 19.65
C GLY A 83 4.45 -9.88 18.31
N GLY A 84 3.26 -10.19 17.79
CA GLY A 84 2.83 -9.61 16.52
C GLY A 84 1.35 -9.78 16.23
N ASP A 85 0.82 -8.83 15.47
CA ASP A 85 -0.54 -8.81 14.94
C ASP A 85 -0.54 -8.12 13.55
N ALA A 86 -1.72 -7.83 13.00
CA ALA A 86 -1.81 -7.20 11.68
C ALA A 86 -1.12 -5.83 11.56
N ASN A 87 -0.84 -5.13 12.67
CA ASN A 87 -0.35 -3.77 12.70
C ASN A 87 1.03 -3.64 13.35
N PHE A 88 1.36 -4.54 14.28
CA PHE A 88 2.55 -4.41 15.13
C PHE A 88 3.41 -5.66 15.12
N VAL A 89 4.70 -5.45 15.33
CA VAL A 89 5.63 -6.45 15.86
C VAL A 89 6.28 -5.87 17.09
N SER A 90 6.29 -6.63 18.17
CA SER A 90 6.96 -6.26 19.40
C SER A 90 8.21 -7.09 19.66
N ALA A 91 9.20 -6.44 20.25
CA ALA A 91 10.38 -7.06 20.83
C ALA A 91 10.50 -6.64 22.29
N ARG A 92 10.29 -7.60 23.19
CA ARG A 92 10.45 -7.39 24.63
C ARG A 92 11.84 -7.82 25.06
N VAL A 93 12.66 -6.87 25.49
CA VAL A 93 14.10 -7.05 25.75
C VAL A 93 14.43 -6.84 27.22
N GLY A 94 15.22 -7.76 27.79
CA GLY A 94 15.93 -7.59 29.07
C GLY A 94 15.05 -7.33 30.31
N GLU A 95 15.69 -6.80 31.35
CA GLU A 95 15.11 -6.37 32.64
C GLU A 95 14.33 -5.04 32.52
N ALA A 96 13.69 -4.61 33.60
CA ALA A 96 12.93 -3.36 33.67
C ALA A 96 13.75 -2.14 33.21
N TRP A 97 13.29 -1.43 32.17
CA TRP A 97 14.05 -0.36 31.50
C TRP A 97 14.21 0.91 32.34
N LYS A 98 13.56 1.01 33.50
CA LYS A 98 13.73 2.14 34.43
C LYS A 98 15.19 2.28 34.91
N ASP A 99 15.95 1.18 34.92
CA ASP A 99 17.30 1.11 35.47
C ASP A 99 18.39 1.27 34.38
N GLU A 100 17.99 1.51 33.13
CA GLU A 100 18.84 1.43 31.94
C GLU A 100 19.13 2.79 31.29
N SER A 101 20.31 2.93 30.68
CA SER A 101 20.74 4.20 30.06
C SER A 101 19.92 4.55 28.80
N ILE A 102 19.65 5.85 28.62
CA ILE A 102 18.96 6.36 27.41
C ILE A 102 19.71 5.97 26.13
N SER A 103 21.04 6.01 26.15
CA SER A 103 21.88 5.65 25.00
C SER A 103 21.67 4.20 24.58
N ARG A 104 21.64 3.27 25.53
CA ARG A 104 21.38 1.84 25.25
C ARG A 104 19.97 1.61 24.72
N LYS A 105 18.97 2.29 25.29
CA LYS A 105 17.57 2.25 24.80
C LYS A 105 17.48 2.68 23.32
N ILE A 106 18.13 3.78 22.97
CA ILE A 106 18.18 4.30 21.59
C ILE A 106 18.87 3.29 20.66
N TYR A 107 20.04 2.78 21.08
CA TYR A 107 20.80 1.82 20.31
C TYR A 107 20.00 0.56 19.98
N LEU A 108 19.49 -0.14 21.00
CA LEU A 108 18.75 -1.39 20.83
C LEU A 108 17.49 -1.20 19.99
N SER A 109 16.75 -0.11 20.23
CA SER A 109 15.54 0.19 19.46
C SER A 109 15.84 0.35 17.97
N ASN A 110 16.93 1.05 17.64
CA ASN A 110 17.33 1.28 16.25
C ASN A 110 17.82 -0.01 15.57
N GLU A 111 18.62 -0.82 16.25
CA GLU A 111 19.08 -2.10 15.69
C GLU A 111 17.92 -3.08 15.47
N LEU A 112 16.97 -3.15 16.40
CA LEU A 112 15.75 -3.95 16.22
C LEU A 112 14.90 -3.46 15.04
N LEU A 113 14.75 -2.14 14.87
CA LEU A 113 14.05 -1.59 13.71
C LEU A 113 14.73 -1.96 12.39
N LYS A 114 16.07 -1.86 12.35
CA LYS A 114 16.88 -2.21 11.18
C LYS A 114 16.70 -3.69 10.82
N GLU A 115 16.82 -4.58 11.80
CA GLU A 115 16.62 -6.02 11.59
C GLU A 115 15.18 -6.33 11.18
N LYS A 116 14.16 -5.70 11.78
CA LYS A 116 12.76 -5.87 11.35
C LYS A 116 12.56 -5.43 9.91
N ASN A 117 13.19 -4.35 9.46
CA ASN A 117 13.09 -3.87 8.08
C ASN A 117 13.72 -4.83 7.08
N ARG A 118 14.90 -5.36 7.41
CA ARG A 118 15.61 -6.34 6.58
C ARG A 118 14.83 -7.66 6.50
N LEU A 119 14.53 -8.26 7.65
CA LEU A 119 13.91 -9.58 7.75
C LEU A 119 12.49 -9.62 7.23
N PHE A 120 11.73 -8.53 7.33
CA PHE A 120 10.38 -8.49 6.76
C PHE A 120 10.39 -8.65 5.24
N LYS A 121 11.38 -8.06 4.56
CA LYS A 121 11.53 -8.21 3.10
C LYS A 121 11.87 -9.64 2.72
N GLU A 122 12.79 -10.26 3.46
CA GLU A 122 13.20 -11.66 3.25
C GLU A 122 12.04 -12.62 3.50
N TRP A 123 11.34 -12.45 4.62
CA TRP A 123 10.16 -13.24 4.97
C TRP A 123 9.06 -13.09 3.91
N LEU A 124 8.74 -11.86 3.49
CA LEU A 124 7.69 -11.61 2.50
C LEU A 124 8.02 -12.24 1.14
N ALA A 125 9.27 -12.11 0.68
CA ALA A 125 9.74 -12.74 -0.55
C ALA A 125 9.68 -14.27 -0.49
N SER A 126 9.87 -14.87 0.70
CA SER A 126 9.72 -16.32 0.90
C SER A 126 8.27 -16.79 0.76
N LYS A 127 7.28 -15.91 0.99
CA LYS A 127 5.85 -16.22 0.89
C LYS A 127 5.32 -16.13 -0.53
N ASP A 128 5.65 -15.04 -1.24
CA ASP A 128 5.26 -14.84 -2.63
C ASP A 128 6.35 -14.01 -3.33
N GLY A 129 7.11 -14.67 -4.21
CA GLY A 129 8.21 -14.04 -4.96
C GLY A 129 7.76 -12.99 -5.98
N SER A 130 6.45 -12.78 -6.18
CA SER A 130 5.92 -11.67 -6.98
C SER A 130 5.73 -10.37 -6.19
N LEU A 131 5.93 -10.39 -4.86
CA LEU A 131 5.81 -9.22 -4.00
C LEU A 131 7.14 -8.46 -3.98
N ASN A 132 7.17 -7.27 -4.57
CA ASN A 132 8.37 -6.43 -4.62
C ASN A 132 8.52 -5.60 -3.33
N SER A 133 9.67 -5.67 -2.67
CA SER A 133 9.94 -5.02 -1.39
C SER A 133 9.89 -3.49 -1.41
N ASP A 134 10.02 -2.89 -2.60
CA ASP A 134 10.05 -1.44 -2.77
C ASP A 134 8.66 -0.82 -2.90
N ASP A 135 7.63 -1.65 -3.15
CA ASP A 135 6.24 -1.24 -3.24
C ASP A 135 5.52 -1.21 -1.88
N TYR A 136 6.17 -1.72 -0.84
CA TYR A 136 5.60 -1.76 0.51
C TYR A 136 6.23 -0.69 1.40
N ASN A 137 5.49 0.41 1.55
CA ASN A 137 5.57 1.15 2.80
C ASN A 137 5.12 0.19 3.91
N LEU A 138 6.08 -0.21 4.73
CA LEU A 138 5.85 -1.02 5.92
C LEU A 138 4.75 -0.39 6.79
N GLU A 139 3.57 -1.01 6.81
CA GLU A 139 2.54 -0.68 7.80
C GLU A 139 2.81 -1.36 9.15
N LEU A 140 3.70 -2.36 9.17
CA LEU A 140 4.03 -3.13 10.37
C LEU A 140 5.03 -2.37 11.25
N VAL A 141 4.52 -1.75 12.30
CA VAL A 141 5.25 -0.88 13.23
C VAL A 141 5.99 -1.72 14.27
N VAL A 142 7.30 -1.47 14.45
CA VAL A 142 8.04 -2.05 15.59
C VAL A 142 7.69 -1.32 16.88
N LYS A 143 7.40 -2.10 17.92
CA LYS A 143 7.27 -1.66 19.31
C LYS A 143 8.31 -2.37 20.18
N VAL A 144 9.05 -1.63 20.99
CA VAL A 144 10.05 -2.21 21.92
C VAL A 144 9.60 -1.96 23.36
N SER A 145 9.63 -3.01 24.20
CA SER A 145 9.20 -2.96 25.60
C SER A 145 10.16 -3.67 26.57
N ASP A 146 10.10 -3.39 27.88
CA ASP A 146 10.80 -4.16 28.95
C ASP A 146 10.03 -5.41 29.34
N ASP A 147 10.65 -6.23 30.20
CA ASP A 147 9.98 -7.27 30.97
C ASP A 147 8.63 -6.81 31.57
N ALA A 148 8.55 -5.55 32.05
CA ALA A 148 7.38 -4.97 32.69
C ALA A 148 6.30 -4.49 31.70
N HIS A 149 6.46 -4.78 30.41
CA HIS A 149 5.55 -4.40 29.32
C HIS A 149 5.41 -2.88 29.08
N THR A 150 6.29 -2.07 29.67
CA THR A 150 6.39 -0.64 29.42
C THR A 150 6.91 -0.40 28.01
N THR A 151 6.24 0.46 27.25
CA THR A 151 6.68 0.82 25.89
C THR A 151 7.85 1.79 25.98
N ILE A 152 9.03 1.37 25.52
CA ILE A 152 10.24 2.20 25.52
C ILE A 152 10.26 3.04 24.25
N ALA A 153 9.98 2.40 23.12
CA ALA A 153 10.16 2.98 21.81
C ALA A 153 9.16 2.41 20.82
N GLN A 154 8.73 3.25 19.89
CA GLN A 154 7.82 2.87 18.82
C GLN A 154 8.26 3.52 17.52
N GLU A 155 8.17 2.77 16.43
CA GLU A 155 8.43 3.29 15.10
C GLU A 155 7.37 4.32 14.69
N TYR A 156 7.83 5.45 14.16
CA TYR A 156 7.00 6.49 13.56
C TYR A 156 7.68 7.00 12.29
N LYS A 157 7.04 6.81 11.13
CA LYS A 157 7.60 7.18 9.81
C LYS A 157 9.01 6.61 9.61
N SER A 158 9.18 5.30 9.87
CA SER A 158 10.45 4.58 9.72
C SER A 158 11.59 5.08 10.61
N LYS A 159 11.27 5.76 11.71
CA LYS A 159 12.22 6.19 12.74
C LYS A 159 11.72 5.78 14.12
N MET A 160 12.60 5.25 14.98
CA MET A 160 12.23 4.97 16.36
C MET A 160 12.07 6.27 17.14
N LYS A 161 10.96 6.37 17.88
CA LYS A 161 10.74 7.41 18.88
C LYS A 161 10.73 6.78 20.27
N ILE A 162 11.54 7.32 21.17
CA ILE A 162 11.52 6.94 22.58
C ILE A 162 10.30 7.58 23.24
N VAL A 163 9.46 6.76 23.87
CA VAL A 163 8.16 7.15 24.44
C VAL A 163 8.29 7.46 25.93
N ASN A 164 9.19 6.78 26.65
CA ASN A 164 9.43 7.00 28.07
C ASN A 164 10.91 7.36 28.29
N LYS A 165 11.16 8.58 28.79
CA LYS A 165 12.49 9.08 29.14
C LYS A 165 12.78 8.85 30.61
#